data_AF-A0A2U2CD28-F1
#
_entry.id   AF-A0A2U2CD28-F1
#
_cell.length_a   1.000
_cell.length_b   1.000
_cell.length_c   1.000
_cell.angle_alpha   90.00
_cell.angle_beta   90.00
_cell.angle_gamma   90.00
#
_symmetry.space_group_name_H-M   'P 1'
#
loop_
_entity.id
_entity.type
_entity.pdbx_description
1 polymer ?
#
loop_
_entity_poly.entity_id
_entity_poly.type
_entity_poly.pdbx_seq_one_letter_code
_entity_poly.pdbx_strand_id
1 'polypeptide(L)'
;MKLYTTLMAATAATLLPLSASAHFQLIYTPEAVVESTGELPVKLIFWHPLDNGHVMDMATPREFYMVHNGERTDLLDTLSAVDFQGAENSGAAFRGSVPIRRSGDYVLVTVPEPYHEESEDIYIQQITRVFLNRNGLPTDWPDVMGLPAEIQPLNRPYNVLAGSTFTGRVLSEGEPVAGAEIEIEYMASEPDMDSAATTEPTVTPPAGGTLVALSDANGYFTFGIPRAGWWGFAALGVGPETEHDGKELSQDAVIWIHATELE
;
A
#
# COMPACT_ATOMS: atom_id res chain seq x y z
N MET A 1 64.45 14.41 26.04
CA MET A 1 63.02 14.02 26.12
C MET A 1 62.20 14.99 25.28
N LYS A 2 61.76 14.58 24.09
CA LYS A 2 60.79 15.33 23.28
C LYS A 2 59.49 14.53 23.32
N LEU A 3 58.45 15.05 23.97
CA LEU A 3 57.12 14.47 23.94
C LEU A 3 56.47 14.86 22.61
N TYR A 4 56.08 13.86 21.82
CA TYR A 4 55.17 14.02 20.70
C TYR A 4 53.74 13.93 21.25
N THR A 5 53.02 15.04 21.22
CA THR A 5 51.59 15.04 21.52
C THR A 5 50.85 14.77 20.23
N THR A 6 50.49 13.51 19.99
CA THR A 6 49.64 13.11 18.86
C THR A 6 48.20 13.48 19.20
N LEU A 7 47.66 14.49 18.54
CA LEU A 7 46.24 14.85 18.62
C LEU A 7 45.46 13.90 17.71
N MET A 8 44.74 12.94 18.29
CA MET A 8 43.82 12.08 17.55
C MET A 8 42.51 12.86 17.33
N ALA A 9 42.27 13.31 16.10
CA ALA A 9 40.98 13.84 15.71
C ALA A 9 40.02 12.66 15.49
N ALA A 10 39.06 12.49 16.40
CA ALA A 10 37.97 11.54 16.22
C ALA A 10 36.94 12.17 15.27
N THR A 11 36.95 11.75 14.01
CA THR A 11 35.92 12.13 13.04
C THR A 11 34.65 11.34 13.37
N ALA A 12 33.69 11.98 14.04
CA ALA A 12 32.36 11.42 14.19
C ALA A 12 31.67 11.47 12.83
N ALA A 13 31.55 10.32 12.16
CA ALA A 13 30.70 10.18 10.98
C ALA A 13 29.25 10.33 11.44
N THR A 14 28.67 11.51 11.18
CA THR A 14 27.23 11.71 11.31
C THR A 14 26.56 10.92 10.19
N LEU A 15 26.01 9.75 10.52
CA LEU A 15 25.02 9.08 9.68
C LEU A 15 23.82 10.02 9.61
N LEU A 16 23.70 10.74 8.50
CA LEU A 16 22.44 11.43 8.18
C LEU A 16 21.40 10.32 7.99
N PRO A 17 20.21 10.40 8.63
CA PRO A 17 19.14 9.49 8.31
C PRO A 17 18.81 9.71 6.83
N LEU A 18 19.09 8.71 5.99
CA LEU A 18 18.46 8.61 4.68
C LEU A 18 16.97 8.52 4.99
N SER A 19 16.20 9.47 4.47
CA SER A 19 14.75 9.36 4.52
C SER A 19 14.39 8.18 3.62
N ALA A 20 14.10 7.03 4.21
CA ALA A 20 13.44 5.95 3.48
C ALA A 20 12.05 6.46 3.12
N SER A 21 11.77 6.54 1.82
CA SER A 21 10.44 6.86 1.32
C SER A 21 9.63 5.56 1.35
N ALA A 22 8.38 5.64 1.79
CA ALA A 22 7.56 4.46 1.86
C ALA A 22 7.12 4.06 0.44
N HIS A 23 7.45 2.84 0.06
CA HIS A 23 7.00 2.28 -1.21
C HIS A 23 5.53 1.83 -1.05
N PHE A 24 4.69 2.11 -2.04
CA PHE A 24 3.27 1.74 -1.95
C PHE A 24 2.72 1.19 -3.26
N GLN A 25 2.37 -0.10 -3.22
CA GLN A 25 1.62 -0.75 -4.27
C GLN A 25 0.13 -0.47 -4.09
N LEU A 26 -0.55 -0.20 -5.20
CA LEU A 26 -1.89 0.32 -5.24
C LEU A 26 -2.74 -0.40 -6.29
N ILE A 27 -4.01 -0.62 -5.96
CA ILE A 27 -5.07 -0.93 -6.93
C ILE A 27 -6.02 0.28 -6.93
N TYR A 28 -5.92 1.14 -7.93
CA TYR A 28 -6.63 2.41 -7.94
C TYR A 28 -7.90 2.38 -8.78
N THR A 29 -8.94 2.99 -8.23
CA THR A 29 -10.10 3.53 -8.93
C THR A 29 -10.59 4.74 -8.11
N PRO A 30 -11.26 5.75 -8.72
CA PRO A 30 -11.60 6.98 -8.00
C PRO A 30 -12.52 6.75 -6.79
N GLU A 31 -13.46 5.82 -6.91
CA GLU A 31 -14.54 5.64 -5.93
C GLU A 31 -14.51 4.24 -5.31
N ALA A 32 -14.49 4.18 -3.97
CA ALA A 32 -14.62 2.91 -3.25
C ALA A 32 -16.07 2.39 -3.22
N VAL A 33 -17.07 3.26 -3.37
CA VAL A 33 -18.49 2.88 -3.46
C VAL A 33 -18.96 3.01 -4.90
N VAL A 34 -19.17 1.87 -5.55
CA VAL A 34 -19.46 1.80 -6.99
C VAL A 34 -20.96 1.73 -7.22
N GLU A 35 -21.52 2.69 -7.97
CA GLU A 35 -22.96 2.75 -8.25
C GLU A 35 -23.38 1.82 -9.41
N SER A 36 -22.60 1.85 -10.48
CA SER A 36 -22.95 1.21 -11.75
C SER A 36 -22.43 -0.22 -11.84
N THR A 37 -23.16 -1.06 -12.57
CA THR A 37 -22.66 -2.36 -13.01
C THR A 37 -21.87 -2.22 -14.31
N GLY A 38 -20.89 -3.07 -14.54
CA GLY A 38 -20.09 -3.08 -15.76
C GLY A 38 -18.67 -3.55 -15.52
N GLU A 39 -17.77 -3.19 -16.42
CA GLU A 39 -16.34 -3.36 -16.23
C GLU A 39 -15.80 -2.05 -15.62
N LEU A 40 -15.44 -2.10 -14.34
CA LEU A 40 -14.87 -0.96 -13.64
C LEU A 40 -13.38 -0.89 -13.97
N PRO A 41 -12.88 0.20 -14.59
CA PRO A 41 -11.46 0.35 -14.84
C PRO A 41 -10.69 0.52 -13.52
N VAL A 42 -9.54 -0.14 -13.45
CA VAL A 42 -8.59 -0.03 -12.35
C VAL A 42 -7.17 0.14 -12.87
N LYS A 43 -6.27 0.65 -12.03
CA LYS A 43 -4.83 0.67 -12.29
C LYS A 43 -4.05 -0.01 -11.18
N LEU A 44 -3.01 -0.75 -11.54
CA LEU A 44 -2.04 -1.31 -10.60
C LEU A 44 -0.75 -0.54 -10.77
N ILE A 45 -0.32 0.12 -9.70
CA ILE A 45 0.83 1.03 -9.74
C ILE A 45 1.64 0.87 -8.45
N PHE A 46 2.95 1.07 -8.54
CA PHE A 46 3.89 1.02 -7.41
C PHE A 46 4.72 2.30 -7.40
N TRP A 47 4.54 3.18 -6.40
CA TRP A 47 5.23 4.49 -6.35
C TRP A 47 5.32 5.06 -4.92
N HIS A 48 5.72 6.33 -4.78
CA HIS A 48 5.58 7.16 -3.55
C HIS A 48 4.37 8.14 -3.61
N PRO A 49 3.19 7.80 -3.05
CA PRO A 49 1.93 8.56 -3.25
C PRO A 49 1.85 9.93 -2.59
N LEU A 50 2.43 10.07 -1.40
CA LEU A 50 2.36 11.30 -0.62
C LEU A 50 3.22 12.41 -1.22
N ASP A 51 4.35 12.03 -1.81
CA ASP A 51 5.33 12.95 -2.39
C ASP A 51 5.13 13.13 -3.91
N ASN A 52 4.25 12.32 -4.52
CA ASN A 52 4.15 12.16 -5.98
C ASN A 52 5.52 11.82 -6.61
N GLY A 53 6.28 10.99 -5.91
CA GLY A 53 7.71 10.79 -6.15
C GLY A 53 8.02 9.75 -7.21
N HIS A 54 9.02 8.92 -6.91
CA HIS A 54 9.49 7.86 -7.79
C HIS A 54 8.40 6.80 -8.07
N VAL A 55 8.36 6.34 -9.32
CA VAL A 55 7.51 5.22 -9.77
C VAL A 55 8.41 4.02 -10.02
N MET A 56 8.12 2.91 -9.36
CA MET A 56 8.87 1.66 -9.49
C MET A 56 8.29 0.81 -10.62
N ASP A 57 9.14 0.07 -11.32
CA ASP A 57 8.71 -0.86 -12.36
C ASP A 57 7.99 -2.07 -11.74
N MET A 58 6.71 -2.24 -12.08
CA MET A 58 5.97 -3.45 -11.77
C MET A 58 6.20 -4.51 -12.86
N ALA A 59 6.73 -5.67 -12.47
CA ALA A 59 6.58 -6.88 -13.27
C ALA A 59 5.11 -7.34 -13.28
N THR A 60 4.74 -8.17 -14.25
CA THR A 60 3.41 -8.80 -14.26
C THR A 60 3.16 -9.51 -12.92
N PRO A 61 2.09 -9.17 -12.18
CA PRO A 61 1.84 -9.77 -10.87
C PRO A 61 1.71 -11.29 -10.96
N ARG A 62 2.09 -11.99 -9.88
CA ARG A 62 1.83 -13.43 -9.73
C ARG A 62 0.34 -13.70 -9.69
N GLU A 63 -0.40 -12.85 -8.97
CA GLU A 63 -1.84 -12.93 -8.85
C GLU A 63 -2.46 -11.53 -8.91
N PHE A 64 -3.57 -11.42 -9.62
CA PHE A 64 -4.50 -10.30 -9.50
C PHE A 64 -5.91 -10.89 -9.54
N TYR A 65 -6.68 -10.74 -8.47
CA TYR A 65 -8.00 -11.35 -8.36
C TYR A 65 -8.93 -10.50 -7.50
N MET A 66 -10.22 -10.86 -7.56
CA MET A 66 -11.22 -10.34 -6.62
C MET A 66 -11.84 -11.47 -5.80
N VAL A 67 -12.27 -11.16 -4.59
CA VAL A 67 -13.24 -11.96 -3.82
C VAL A 67 -14.54 -11.19 -3.69
N HIS A 68 -15.64 -11.87 -3.99
CA HIS A 68 -16.99 -11.32 -3.90
C HIS A 68 -17.96 -12.40 -3.46
N ASN A 69 -18.64 -12.21 -2.32
CA ASN A 69 -19.50 -13.22 -1.69
C ASN A 69 -18.80 -14.57 -1.49
N GLY A 70 -17.55 -14.55 -1.04
CA GLY A 70 -16.69 -15.73 -0.86
C GLY A 70 -16.20 -16.39 -2.15
N GLU A 71 -16.59 -15.89 -3.33
CA GLU A 71 -16.15 -16.41 -4.62
C GLU A 71 -14.93 -15.65 -5.11
N ARG A 72 -13.82 -16.39 -5.31
CA ARG A 72 -12.60 -15.85 -5.92
C ARG A 72 -12.70 -15.89 -7.45
N THR A 73 -12.44 -14.75 -8.10
CA THR A 73 -12.35 -14.63 -9.56
C THR A 73 -10.99 -14.09 -9.96
N ASP A 74 -10.28 -14.80 -10.83
CA ASP A 74 -9.02 -14.34 -11.40
C ASP A 74 -9.24 -13.16 -12.37
N LEU A 75 -8.38 -12.15 -12.28
CA LEU A 75 -8.43 -10.92 -13.07
C LEU A 75 -7.12 -10.68 -13.84
N LEU A 76 -6.16 -11.60 -13.81
CA LEU A 76 -4.84 -11.37 -14.37
C LEU A 76 -4.90 -11.10 -15.88
N ASP A 77 -5.79 -11.82 -16.58
CA ASP A 77 -6.04 -11.66 -18.01
C ASP A 77 -6.73 -10.33 -18.39
N THR A 78 -7.16 -9.54 -17.40
CA THR A 78 -7.70 -8.19 -17.65
C THR A 78 -6.60 -7.14 -17.75
N LEU A 79 -5.39 -7.46 -17.30
CA LEU A 79 -4.29 -6.51 -17.23
C LEU A 79 -3.70 -6.22 -18.61
N SER A 80 -3.40 -4.95 -18.84
CA SER A 80 -2.57 -4.50 -19.96
C SER A 80 -1.50 -3.55 -19.44
N ALA A 81 -0.26 -3.78 -19.85
CA ALA A 81 0.87 -2.97 -19.45
C ALA A 81 0.72 -1.53 -19.96
N VAL A 82 1.16 -0.59 -19.13
CA VAL A 82 1.25 0.83 -19.43
C VAL A 82 2.50 1.40 -18.78
N ASP A 83 3.08 2.43 -19.36
CA ASP A 83 4.10 3.24 -18.67
C ASP A 83 3.36 4.33 -17.89
N PHE A 84 3.49 4.29 -16.57
CA PHE A 84 2.88 5.25 -15.67
C PHE A 84 3.85 6.40 -15.37
N GLN A 85 3.42 7.64 -15.60
CA GLN A 85 4.18 8.87 -15.41
C GLN A 85 3.89 9.50 -14.04
N GLY A 86 4.84 9.41 -13.12
CA GLY A 86 4.87 10.21 -11.88
C GLY A 86 5.57 11.56 -12.10
N ALA A 87 5.80 12.32 -11.03
CA ALA A 87 6.48 13.62 -11.17
C ALA A 87 8.00 13.49 -11.43
N GLU A 88 8.64 12.43 -10.92
CA GLU A 88 10.09 12.25 -11.02
C GLU A 88 10.51 11.39 -12.22
N ASN A 89 9.76 10.33 -12.53
CA ASN A 89 10.05 9.41 -13.62
C ASN A 89 8.77 8.73 -14.15
N SER A 90 8.96 7.87 -15.16
CA SER A 90 7.96 6.87 -15.54
C SER A 90 8.41 5.49 -15.07
N GLY A 91 7.45 4.60 -14.80
CA GLY A 91 7.70 3.19 -14.48
C GLY A 91 6.59 2.28 -15.03
N ALA A 92 6.91 1.01 -15.22
CA ALA A 92 5.99 -0.02 -15.68
C ALA A 92 4.85 -0.21 -14.68
N ALA A 93 3.62 -0.20 -15.19
CA ALA A 93 2.40 -0.36 -14.44
C ALA A 93 1.36 -1.10 -15.28
N PHE A 94 0.17 -1.30 -14.73
CA PHE A 94 -0.93 -1.95 -15.45
C PHE A 94 -2.22 -1.16 -15.34
N ARG A 95 -3.02 -1.22 -16.41
CA ARG A 95 -4.46 -0.94 -16.33
C ARG A 95 -5.21 -2.27 -16.45
N GLY A 96 -6.32 -2.40 -15.75
CA GLY A 96 -7.16 -3.58 -15.77
C GLY A 96 -8.64 -3.24 -15.66
N SER A 97 -9.47 -4.25 -15.50
CA SER A 97 -10.90 -4.06 -15.25
C SER A 97 -11.46 -5.09 -14.28
N VAL A 98 -12.42 -4.65 -13.45
CA VAL A 98 -13.13 -5.50 -12.49
C VAL A 98 -14.60 -5.63 -12.91
N PRO A 99 -15.14 -6.85 -13.06
CA PRO A 99 -16.53 -7.03 -13.42
C PRO A 99 -17.46 -6.81 -12.21
N ILE A 100 -18.07 -5.63 -12.13
CA ILE A 100 -19.04 -5.26 -11.10
C ILE A 100 -20.46 -5.64 -11.56
N ARG A 101 -21.08 -6.61 -10.90
CA ARG A 101 -22.34 -7.22 -11.37
C ARG A 101 -23.44 -7.27 -10.32
N ARG A 102 -23.10 -7.45 -9.04
CA ARG A 102 -24.06 -7.67 -7.95
C ARG A 102 -23.75 -6.73 -6.78
N SER A 103 -24.69 -6.61 -5.85
CA SER A 103 -24.44 -5.90 -4.59
C SER A 103 -23.47 -6.70 -3.71
N GLY A 104 -22.68 -6.02 -2.90
CA GLY A 104 -21.71 -6.65 -2.01
C GLY A 104 -20.36 -5.96 -2.04
N ASP A 105 -19.43 -6.48 -1.26
CA ASP A 105 -18.02 -6.11 -1.29
C ASP A 105 -17.31 -6.76 -2.48
N TYR A 106 -16.29 -6.09 -2.97
CA TYR A 106 -15.33 -6.61 -3.94
C TYR A 106 -13.94 -6.37 -3.35
N VAL A 107 -13.33 -7.42 -2.82
CA VAL A 107 -11.98 -7.36 -2.24
C VAL A 107 -10.99 -7.67 -3.35
N LEU A 108 -10.32 -6.64 -3.86
CA LEU A 108 -9.29 -6.76 -4.88
C LEU A 108 -7.97 -7.07 -4.20
N VAL A 109 -7.23 -8.04 -4.74
CA VAL A 109 -5.93 -8.45 -4.22
C VAL A 109 -4.92 -8.53 -5.35
N THR A 110 -3.74 -7.97 -5.11
CA THR A 110 -2.57 -8.15 -5.97
C THR A 110 -1.44 -8.77 -5.17
N VAL A 111 -0.90 -9.88 -5.67
CA VAL A 111 0.36 -10.47 -5.21
C VAL A 111 1.41 -10.17 -6.28
N PRO A 112 2.30 -9.18 -6.06
CA PRO A 112 3.31 -8.82 -7.05
C PRO A 112 4.47 -9.83 -7.08
N GLU A 113 5.27 -9.75 -8.14
CA GLU A 113 6.66 -10.24 -8.04
C GLU A 113 7.46 -9.34 -7.10
N PRO A 114 8.46 -9.88 -6.35
CA PRO A 114 9.38 -9.07 -5.58
C PRO A 114 10.12 -8.05 -6.44
N TYR A 115 10.09 -6.80 -6.02
CA TYR A 115 10.83 -5.69 -6.62
C TYR A 115 12.19 -5.56 -5.95
N HIS A 116 13.27 -5.40 -6.71
CA HIS A 116 14.61 -5.16 -6.15
C HIS A 116 14.80 -3.65 -5.91
N GLU A 117 14.85 -3.24 -4.65
CA GLU A 117 15.19 -1.88 -4.25
C GLU A 117 16.71 -1.71 -4.23
N GLU A 118 17.25 -1.07 -5.28
CA GLU A 118 18.69 -0.95 -5.47
C GLU A 118 19.38 -0.14 -4.37
N SER A 119 18.70 0.86 -3.80
CA SER A 119 19.31 1.75 -2.80
C SER A 119 19.51 1.08 -1.43
N GLU A 120 18.67 0.10 -1.11
CA GLU A 120 18.73 -0.68 0.13
C GLU A 120 19.31 -2.08 -0.06
N ASP A 121 19.46 -2.53 -1.31
CA ASP A 121 19.91 -3.86 -1.71
C ASP A 121 19.05 -5.00 -1.14
N ILE A 122 17.75 -4.76 -1.02
CA ILE A 122 16.74 -5.72 -0.57
C ILE A 122 15.66 -5.91 -1.64
N TYR A 123 14.86 -6.97 -1.51
CA TYR A 123 13.61 -7.11 -2.23
C TYR A 123 12.42 -6.63 -1.40
N ILE A 124 11.41 -6.09 -2.07
CA ILE A 124 10.13 -5.68 -1.49
C ILE A 124 9.02 -6.43 -2.21
N GLN A 125 8.09 -7.01 -1.46
CA GLN A 125 6.86 -7.60 -2.00
C GLN A 125 5.65 -7.10 -1.22
N GLN A 126 4.87 -6.20 -1.83
CA GLN A 126 3.71 -5.60 -1.20
C GLN A 126 2.40 -6.27 -1.60
N ILE A 127 1.93 -7.19 -0.76
CA ILE A 127 0.67 -7.88 -0.98
C ILE A 127 -0.47 -6.92 -0.64
N THR A 128 -1.13 -6.46 -1.69
CA THR A 128 -2.01 -5.28 -1.61
C THR A 128 -3.47 -5.67 -1.67
N ARG A 129 -4.28 -5.04 -0.82
CA ARG A 129 -5.74 -5.16 -0.84
C ARG A 129 -6.45 -3.82 -0.92
N VAL A 130 -7.48 -3.79 -1.76
CA VAL A 130 -8.40 -2.65 -1.90
C VAL A 130 -9.83 -3.16 -1.89
N PHE A 131 -10.70 -2.44 -1.21
CA PHE A 131 -12.07 -2.86 -0.96
C PHE A 131 -13.03 -1.89 -1.66
N LEU A 132 -13.82 -2.42 -2.57
CA LEU A 132 -14.91 -1.70 -3.17
C LEU A 132 -16.23 -2.24 -2.63
N ASN A 133 -17.28 -1.44 -2.65
CA ASN A 133 -18.62 -1.88 -2.28
C ASN A 133 -19.64 -1.41 -3.30
N ARG A 134 -20.66 -2.25 -3.55
CA ARG A 134 -21.85 -1.85 -4.30
C ARG A 134 -23.10 -1.97 -3.43
N ASN A 135 -23.91 -0.92 -3.45
CA ASN A 135 -25.22 -0.82 -2.77
C ASN A 135 -25.16 -0.88 -1.23
N GLY A 136 -24.02 -0.64 -0.61
CA GLY A 136 -23.87 -0.59 0.86
C GLY A 136 -24.07 -1.93 1.56
N LEU A 137 -24.10 -3.06 0.83
CA LEU A 137 -24.28 -4.39 1.40
C LEU A 137 -22.91 -4.94 1.85
N PRO A 138 -22.64 -5.09 3.15
CA PRO A 138 -21.39 -5.67 3.64
C PRO A 138 -21.44 -7.20 3.52
N THR A 139 -20.41 -7.81 2.95
CA THR A 139 -20.32 -9.26 2.69
C THR A 139 -18.96 -9.84 3.08
N ASP A 140 -17.86 -9.31 2.54
CA ASP A 140 -16.53 -9.94 2.56
C ASP A 140 -15.48 -9.09 3.30
N TRP A 141 -15.74 -7.80 3.56
CA TRP A 141 -14.74 -6.87 4.09
C TRP A 141 -14.04 -7.29 5.40
N PRO A 142 -14.66 -8.00 6.38
CA PRO A 142 -13.99 -8.31 7.65
C PRO A 142 -13.21 -9.63 7.62
N ASP A 143 -13.31 -10.38 6.52
CA ASP A 143 -12.79 -11.75 6.46
C ASP A 143 -11.27 -11.77 6.34
N VAL A 144 -10.66 -12.73 7.03
CA VAL A 144 -9.23 -13.07 6.88
C VAL A 144 -9.10 -13.98 5.67
N MET A 145 -8.25 -13.59 4.71
CA MET A 145 -8.12 -14.26 3.41
C MET A 145 -7.06 -15.36 3.41
N GLY A 146 -6.22 -15.43 4.44
CA GLY A 146 -5.14 -16.41 4.53
C GLY A 146 -3.96 -16.05 3.63
N LEU A 147 -3.73 -14.74 3.43
CA LEU A 147 -2.54 -14.24 2.75
C LEU A 147 -1.31 -14.43 3.65
N PRO A 148 -0.10 -14.58 3.07
CA PRO A 148 1.11 -14.77 3.88
C PRO A 148 1.41 -13.52 4.75
N ALA A 149 1.13 -12.32 4.23
CA ALA A 149 1.12 -11.06 4.96
C ALA A 149 -0.25 -10.39 4.78
N GLU A 150 -0.93 -10.01 5.87
CA GLU A 150 -2.32 -9.55 5.82
C GLU A 150 -2.66 -8.47 6.88
N ILE A 151 -3.39 -7.41 6.51
CA ILE A 151 -3.98 -6.46 7.49
C ILE A 151 -5.51 -6.61 7.50
N GLN A 152 -6.07 -7.32 8.49
CA GLN A 152 -7.51 -7.43 8.67
C GLN A 152 -8.10 -6.06 9.10
N PRO A 153 -9.04 -5.47 8.34
CA PRO A 153 -9.67 -4.22 8.75
C PRO A 153 -10.72 -4.43 9.85
N LEU A 154 -10.83 -3.50 10.79
CA LEU A 154 -11.88 -3.47 11.83
C LEU A 154 -12.93 -2.37 11.59
N ASN A 155 -12.71 -1.54 10.58
CA ASN A 155 -13.69 -0.63 10.01
C ASN A 155 -13.91 -1.01 8.55
N ARG A 156 -15.11 -0.78 8.01
CA ARG A 156 -15.37 -0.96 6.57
C ARG A 156 -14.44 -0.05 5.78
N PRO A 157 -13.50 -0.58 4.98
CA PRO A 157 -12.47 0.26 4.34
C PRO A 157 -13.03 1.31 3.37
N TYR A 158 -14.21 1.08 2.81
CA TYR A 158 -14.91 2.00 1.89
C TYR A 158 -15.85 2.99 2.61
N ASN A 159 -15.92 2.97 3.94
CA ASN A 159 -16.85 3.79 4.74
C ASN A 159 -16.18 4.28 6.03
N VAL A 160 -15.04 4.94 5.88
CA VAL A 160 -14.30 5.62 6.95
C VAL A 160 -14.55 7.12 6.84
N LEU A 161 -14.61 7.84 7.96
CA LEU A 161 -14.84 9.28 7.94
C LEU A 161 -13.55 10.06 8.25
N ALA A 162 -13.34 11.18 7.58
CA ALA A 162 -12.39 12.19 8.05
C ALA A 162 -12.74 12.63 9.48
N GLY A 163 -11.72 12.81 10.32
CA GLY A 163 -11.87 13.05 11.76
C GLY A 163 -12.19 11.81 12.61
N SER A 164 -12.34 10.63 11.99
CA SER A 164 -12.52 9.35 12.70
C SER A 164 -11.20 8.57 12.82
N THR A 165 -11.29 7.26 13.03
CA THR A 165 -10.14 6.35 13.13
C THR A 165 -10.31 5.14 12.23
N PHE A 166 -9.19 4.64 11.72
CA PHE A 166 -9.09 3.30 11.15
C PHE A 166 -8.29 2.40 12.09
N THR A 167 -8.82 1.20 12.34
CA THR A 167 -8.14 0.13 13.08
C THR A 167 -7.93 -1.05 12.15
N GLY A 168 -6.71 -1.55 12.11
CA GLY A 168 -6.35 -2.79 11.42
C GLY A 168 -5.69 -3.78 12.40
N ARG A 169 -5.69 -5.06 12.03
CA ARG A 169 -4.94 -6.11 12.72
C ARG A 169 -3.96 -6.75 11.75
N VAL A 170 -2.67 -6.64 12.04
CA VAL A 170 -1.58 -7.21 11.26
C VAL A 170 -1.49 -8.71 11.55
N LEU A 171 -1.47 -9.51 10.49
CA LEU A 171 -1.42 -10.96 10.53
C LEU A 171 -0.30 -11.47 9.60
N SER A 172 0.38 -12.53 10.04
CA SER A 172 1.31 -13.35 9.27
C SER A 172 0.79 -14.78 9.28
N GLU A 173 0.50 -15.34 8.10
CA GLU A 173 -0.15 -16.66 7.97
C GLU A 173 -1.43 -16.80 8.83
N GLY A 174 -2.18 -15.70 8.99
CA GLY A 174 -3.39 -15.64 9.81
C GLY A 174 -3.17 -15.43 11.31
N GLU A 175 -1.93 -15.45 11.79
CA GLU A 175 -1.57 -15.24 13.19
C GLU A 175 -1.15 -13.78 13.47
N PRO A 176 -1.48 -13.19 14.63
CA PRO A 176 -1.23 -11.78 14.88
C PRO A 176 0.25 -11.41 15.05
N VAL A 177 0.66 -10.28 14.47
CA VAL A 177 2.06 -9.80 14.53
C VAL A 177 2.18 -8.62 15.48
N ALA A 178 2.87 -8.81 16.60
CA ALA A 178 3.09 -7.76 17.59
C ALA A 178 4.28 -6.86 17.24
N GLY A 179 4.14 -5.56 17.50
CA GLY A 179 5.21 -4.59 17.27
C GLY A 179 5.59 -4.40 15.80
N ALA A 180 4.72 -4.80 14.87
CA ALA A 180 4.88 -4.53 13.45
C ALA A 180 4.91 -3.01 13.24
N GLU A 181 5.79 -2.56 12.36
CA GLU A 181 5.82 -1.19 11.87
C GLU A 181 4.84 -1.04 10.71
N ILE A 182 3.93 -0.07 10.82
CA ILE A 182 2.94 0.25 9.80
C ILE A 182 3.25 1.64 9.26
N GLU A 183 3.78 1.71 8.05
CA GLU A 183 3.91 2.96 7.31
C GLU A 183 2.54 3.38 6.76
N ILE A 184 2.29 4.68 6.78
CA ILE A 184 0.99 5.26 6.51
C ILE A 184 1.14 6.38 5.49
N GLU A 185 0.38 6.28 4.41
CA GLU A 185 0.41 7.28 3.35
C GLU A 185 -0.96 7.76 2.93
N TYR A 186 -0.99 9.00 2.44
CA TYR A 186 -2.16 9.63 1.84
C TYR A 186 -1.91 9.79 0.34
N MET A 187 -2.93 9.52 -0.46
CA MET A 187 -2.88 9.77 -1.90
C MET A 187 -2.89 11.29 -2.18
N ALA A 188 -1.72 11.91 -2.22
CA ALA A 188 -1.61 13.34 -2.49
C ALA A 188 -1.90 13.66 -3.97
N SER A 189 -1.50 12.74 -4.84
CA SER A 189 -1.57 12.83 -6.30
C SER A 189 -2.28 11.62 -6.88
N GLU A 190 -3.57 11.76 -7.18
CA GLU A 190 -4.38 10.67 -7.70
C GLU A 190 -3.97 10.28 -9.14
N PRO A 191 -3.97 8.98 -9.49
CA PRO A 191 -3.85 8.57 -10.88
C PRO A 191 -5.05 9.06 -11.72
N ASP A 192 -4.80 9.73 -12.84
CA ASP A 192 -5.85 10.14 -13.79
C ASP A 192 -6.31 8.95 -14.63
N MET A 193 -7.57 8.51 -14.51
CA MET A 193 -8.06 7.29 -15.16
C MET A 193 -8.06 7.30 -16.70
N ASP A 194 -8.06 8.47 -17.34
CA ASP A 194 -8.04 8.58 -18.81
C ASP A 194 -6.61 8.51 -19.37
N SER A 195 -5.63 8.92 -18.57
CA SER A 195 -4.21 8.88 -18.91
C SER A 195 -3.46 7.81 -18.09
N ALA A 196 -2.14 7.74 -18.22
CA ALA A 196 -1.29 6.95 -17.34
C ALA A 196 -0.36 7.89 -16.56
N ALA A 197 -0.91 8.93 -15.93
CA ALA A 197 -0.15 9.92 -15.18
C ALA A 197 -0.82 10.28 -13.85
N THR A 198 -0.08 10.94 -12.96
CA THR A 198 -0.62 11.53 -11.73
C THR A 198 -1.15 12.94 -11.97
N THR A 199 -2.09 13.35 -11.13
CA THR A 199 -2.43 14.76 -10.94
C THR A 199 -1.36 15.49 -10.11
N GLU A 200 -1.44 16.81 -10.09
CA GLU A 200 -0.67 17.64 -9.15
C GLU A 200 -1.00 17.27 -7.70
N PRO A 201 -0.01 17.34 -6.79
CA PRO A 201 -0.21 16.99 -5.39
C PRO A 201 -1.14 18.00 -4.71
N THR A 202 -2.09 17.47 -3.94
CA THR A 202 -3.09 18.27 -3.22
C THR A 202 -2.67 18.62 -1.80
N VAL A 203 -1.58 18.01 -1.30
CA VAL A 203 -0.99 18.24 0.02
C VAL A 203 0.52 18.28 -0.06
N THR A 204 1.15 18.75 1.02
CA THR A 204 2.59 18.64 1.21
C THR A 204 2.86 17.60 2.30
N PRO A 205 3.89 16.76 2.14
CA PRO A 205 4.29 15.78 3.15
C PRO A 205 4.59 16.44 4.50
N PRO A 206 4.32 15.77 5.63
CA PRO A 206 4.61 16.31 6.95
C PRO A 206 6.12 16.44 7.15
N ALA A 207 6.56 17.53 7.80
CA ALA A 207 7.98 17.80 8.04
C ALA A 207 8.69 16.76 8.92
N GLY A 208 7.92 15.87 9.58
CA GLY A 208 8.43 14.78 10.40
C GLY A 208 8.84 13.53 9.62
N GLY A 209 8.61 13.49 8.29
CA GLY A 209 8.82 12.30 7.47
C GLY A 209 7.63 11.34 7.50
N THR A 210 7.89 10.09 7.13
CA THR A 210 6.90 9.00 7.04
C THR A 210 6.05 8.89 8.30
N LEU A 211 4.73 8.75 8.11
CA LEU A 211 3.82 8.51 9.22
C LEU A 211 3.87 7.02 9.59
N VAL A 212 4.03 6.73 10.88
CA VAL A 212 4.20 5.37 11.37
C VAL A 212 3.28 5.09 12.55
N ALA A 213 2.68 3.90 12.56
CA ALA A 213 2.05 3.29 13.74
C ALA A 213 2.73 1.97 14.08
N LEU A 214 2.61 1.53 15.33
CA LEU A 214 3.05 0.20 15.77
C LEU A 214 1.84 -0.64 16.15
N SER A 215 1.87 -1.92 15.79
CA SER A 215 0.88 -2.87 16.29
C SER A 215 1.12 -3.23 17.76
N ASP A 216 0.03 -3.47 18.50
CA ASP A 216 0.07 -3.93 19.89
C ASP A 216 0.40 -5.43 20.00
N ALA A 217 0.40 -5.96 21.22
CA ALA A 217 0.70 -7.37 21.49
C ALA A 217 -0.23 -8.39 20.79
N ASN A 218 -1.38 -7.95 20.27
CA ASN A 218 -2.35 -8.77 19.56
C ASN A 218 -2.46 -8.39 18.07
N GLY A 219 -1.50 -7.61 17.57
CA GLY A 219 -1.41 -7.16 16.18
C GLY A 219 -2.29 -5.97 15.80
N TYR A 220 -2.98 -5.33 16.75
CA TYR A 220 -3.83 -4.18 16.42
C TYR A 220 -3.04 -2.88 16.32
N PHE A 221 -3.34 -2.08 15.31
CA PHE A 221 -2.92 -0.67 15.25
C PHE A 221 -4.14 0.22 15.04
N THR A 222 -4.03 1.51 15.37
CA THR A 222 -5.09 2.48 15.11
C THR A 222 -4.48 3.81 14.69
N PHE A 223 -5.05 4.41 13.65
CA PHE A 223 -4.65 5.71 13.13
C PHE A 223 -5.85 6.64 13.01
N GLY A 224 -5.68 7.90 13.41
CA GLY A 224 -6.70 8.94 13.24
C GLY A 224 -6.64 9.48 11.83
N ILE A 225 -7.78 9.58 11.14
CA ILE A 225 -7.85 9.97 9.73
C ILE A 225 -8.06 11.48 9.64
N PRO A 226 -7.03 12.28 9.26
CA PRO A 226 -7.13 13.72 9.31
C PRO A 226 -7.87 14.34 8.11
N ARG A 227 -8.01 13.60 6.99
CA ARG A 227 -8.53 14.11 5.72
C ARG A 227 -9.26 13.02 4.94
N ALA A 228 -10.28 13.40 4.18
CA ALA A 228 -10.91 12.54 3.18
C ALA A 228 -9.96 12.22 2.00
N GLY A 229 -10.20 11.06 1.37
CA GLY A 229 -9.43 10.50 0.26
C GLY A 229 -8.88 9.10 0.57
N TRP A 230 -7.98 8.63 -0.29
CA TRP A 230 -7.34 7.32 -0.15
C TRP A 230 -6.18 7.35 0.85
N TRP A 231 -6.17 6.36 1.75
CA TRP A 231 -5.12 6.15 2.74
C TRP A 231 -4.57 4.72 2.65
N GLY A 232 -3.26 4.59 2.53
CA GLY A 232 -2.53 3.33 2.48
C GLY A 232 -1.88 3.02 3.83
N PHE A 233 -1.90 1.74 4.21
CA PHE A 233 -1.23 1.22 5.41
C PHE A 233 -0.41 0.01 4.99
N ALA A 234 0.91 0.07 5.18
CA ALA A 234 1.85 -1.00 4.83
C ALA A 234 2.51 -1.53 6.11
N ALA A 235 2.20 -2.76 6.50
CA ALA A 235 2.89 -3.45 7.59
C ALA A 235 4.13 -4.17 7.02
N LEU A 236 5.31 -3.67 7.36
CA LEU A 236 6.57 -4.05 6.72
C LEU A 236 7.14 -5.36 7.25
N GLY A 237 7.62 -6.22 6.35
CA GLY A 237 8.39 -7.42 6.70
C GLY A 237 7.64 -8.41 7.59
N VAL A 238 6.31 -8.43 7.51
CA VAL A 238 5.46 -9.26 8.39
C VAL A 238 5.16 -10.64 7.80
N GLY A 239 5.43 -10.83 6.51
CA GLY A 239 5.26 -12.11 5.85
C GLY A 239 6.29 -13.17 6.27
N PRO A 240 5.97 -14.47 6.08
CA PRO A 240 6.85 -15.59 6.41
C PRO A 240 8.11 -15.69 5.51
N GLU A 241 8.08 -15.11 4.31
CA GLU A 241 9.26 -15.10 3.42
C GLU A 241 10.16 -13.89 3.74
N THR A 242 11.42 -14.16 4.05
CA THR A 242 12.41 -13.13 4.43
C THR A 242 13.62 -13.05 3.50
N GLU A 243 13.66 -13.87 2.44
CA GLU A 243 14.75 -13.89 1.47
C GLU A 243 14.21 -14.14 0.04
N HIS A 244 14.77 -13.43 -0.94
CA HIS A 244 14.55 -13.66 -2.37
C HIS A 244 15.88 -13.50 -3.12
N ASP A 245 16.21 -14.46 -3.99
CA ASP A 245 17.46 -14.47 -4.77
C ASP A 245 18.74 -14.21 -3.94
N GLY A 246 18.77 -14.72 -2.69
CA GLY A 246 19.91 -14.59 -1.78
C GLY A 246 20.06 -13.22 -1.12
N LYS A 247 19.05 -12.35 -1.22
CA LYS A 247 18.96 -11.05 -0.54
C LYS A 247 17.74 -11.02 0.37
N GLU A 248 17.77 -10.13 1.35
CA GLU A 248 16.64 -9.89 2.26
C GLU A 248 15.37 -9.53 1.48
N LEU A 249 14.22 -10.01 1.95
CA LEU A 249 12.90 -9.71 1.41
C LEU A 249 12.03 -9.09 2.51
N SER A 250 11.54 -7.87 2.27
CA SER A 250 10.43 -7.30 3.01
C SER A 250 9.12 -7.76 2.36
N GLN A 251 8.49 -8.79 2.93
CA GLN A 251 7.17 -9.23 2.50
C GLN A 251 6.10 -8.49 3.32
N ASP A 252 5.45 -7.53 2.68
CA ASP A 252 4.61 -6.54 3.34
C ASP A 252 3.13 -6.83 3.12
N ALA A 253 2.33 -6.45 4.10
CA ALA A 253 0.87 -6.41 3.97
C ALA A 253 0.42 -4.98 3.72
N VAL A 254 -0.25 -4.71 2.59
CA VAL A 254 -0.77 -3.39 2.25
C VAL A 254 -2.30 -3.40 2.19
N ILE A 255 -2.93 -2.42 2.84
CA ILE A 255 -4.36 -2.15 2.72
C ILE A 255 -4.59 -0.68 2.36
N TRP A 256 -5.46 -0.45 1.38
CA TRP A 256 -5.99 0.89 1.10
C TRP A 256 -7.43 1.02 1.57
N ILE A 257 -7.71 2.15 2.21
CA ILE A 257 -9.05 2.55 2.64
C ILE A 257 -9.41 3.88 1.95
N HIS A 258 -10.70 4.13 1.81
CA HIS A 258 -11.21 5.41 1.34
C HIS A 258 -12.00 6.09 2.47
N ALA A 259 -11.59 7.30 2.82
CA ALA A 259 -12.24 8.13 3.81
C ALA A 259 -13.06 9.24 3.15
N THR A 260 -14.27 9.49 3.63
CA THR A 260 -15.13 10.57 3.15
C THR A 260 -15.36 11.63 4.22
N GLU A 261 -15.79 12.82 3.80
CA GLU A 261 -16.30 13.82 4.76
C GLU A 261 -17.66 13.37 5.31
N LEU A 262 -17.98 13.82 6.52
CA LEU A 262 -19.33 13.73 7.06
C LEU A 262 -20.14 14.92 6.53
N GLU A 263 -21.08 14.66 5.62
CA GLU A 263 -21.99 15.67 5.06
C GLU A 263 -23.25 15.91 5.92
#